data_AF-A0A5N8XR18-F1
#
_entry.id   AF-A0A5N8XR18-F1
#
_cell.length_a   1.000
_cell.length_b   1.000
_cell.length_c   1.000
_cell.angle_alpha   90.00
_cell.angle_beta   90.00
_cell.angle_gamma   90.00
#
_symmetry.space_group_name_H-M   'P 1'
#
loop_
_entity.id
_entity.type
_entity.pdbx_description
1 polymer ?
#
loop_
_entity_poly.entity_id
_entity_poly.type
_entity_poly.pdbx_seq_one_letter_code
_entity_poly.pdbx_strand_id
1 'polypeptide(L)'
;MRNDSASMWQIADESVRRLQQAGSVEVIKKADAGTPDAPGLTDAPGVVQNLRLSTTLRGEPLELLQSQVYLGMEDVKDPSKRVVIELVLTAKPSQLGQVIEDFKEFIRTVRPADESPA
;
A
#
# COMPACT_ATOMS: atom_id res chain seq x y z
N MET A 1 11.00 -9.56 9.12
CA MET A 1 10.28 -10.51 8.24
C MET A 1 8.99 -10.90 8.92
N ARG A 2 7.89 -10.93 8.17
CA ARG A 2 6.60 -11.42 8.65
C ARG A 2 6.60 -12.94 8.45
N ASN A 3 6.40 -13.72 9.52
CA ASN A 3 6.49 -15.18 9.50
C ASN A 3 5.11 -15.87 9.44
N ASP A 4 4.04 -15.10 9.18
CA ASP A 4 2.68 -15.60 9.12
C ASP A 4 2.18 -15.76 7.68
N SER A 5 1.08 -16.50 7.51
CA SER A 5 0.44 -16.76 6.23
C SER A 5 -0.66 -15.74 5.89
N ALA A 6 -0.63 -14.54 6.48
CA ALA A 6 -1.69 -13.54 6.29
C ALA A 6 -1.80 -13.09 4.83
N SER A 7 -2.99 -13.10 4.24
CA SER A 7 -3.20 -12.62 2.88
C SER A 7 -2.98 -11.10 2.77
N MET A 8 -2.67 -10.58 1.59
CA MET A 8 -2.47 -9.14 1.38
C MET A 8 -3.71 -8.32 1.79
N TRP A 9 -4.91 -8.89 1.63
CA TRP A 9 -6.16 -8.31 2.12
C TRP A 9 -6.20 -8.20 3.64
N GLN A 10 -5.78 -9.23 4.37
CA GLN A 10 -5.70 -9.21 5.82
C GLN A 10 -4.66 -8.20 6.31
N ILE A 11 -3.52 -8.10 5.63
CA ILE A 11 -2.49 -7.10 5.95
C ILE A 11 -3.03 -5.68 5.78
N ALA A 12 -3.78 -5.43 4.69
CA ALA A 12 -4.42 -4.14 4.45
C ALA A 12 -5.47 -3.80 5.54
N ASP A 13 -6.25 -4.80 5.99
CA ASP A 13 -7.23 -4.64 7.07
C ASP A 13 -6.58 -4.37 8.43
N GLU A 14 -5.42 -4.97 8.71
CA GLU A 14 -4.66 -4.67 9.93
C GLU A 14 -4.19 -3.22 9.96
N SER A 15 -3.83 -2.64 8.81
CA SER A 15 -3.48 -1.22 8.72
C SER A 15 -4.65 -0.34 9.11
N VAL A 16 -5.87 -0.66 8.66
CA VAL A 16 -7.10 0.04 9.09
C VAL A 16 -7.25 -0.02 10.60
N ARG A 17 -7.12 -1.21 11.20
CA ARG A 17 -7.24 -1.39 12.67
C ARG A 17 -6.21 -0.57 13.44
N ARG A 18 -4.96 -0.50 12.95
CA ARG A 18 -3.91 0.34 13.56
C ARG A 18 -4.26 1.82 13.45
N LEU A 19 -4.67 2.28 12.27
CA LEU A 19 -5.01 3.69 12.04
C LEU A 19 -6.25 4.13 12.84
N GLN A 20 -7.19 3.22 13.08
CA GLN A 20 -8.38 3.47 13.90
C GLN A 20 -8.03 3.80 15.37
N GLN A 21 -6.84 3.46 15.84
CA GLN A 21 -6.37 3.86 17.18
C GLN A 21 -6.04 5.35 17.27
N ALA A 22 -5.81 6.04 16.13
CA ALA A 22 -5.40 7.43 16.04
C ALA A 22 -6.48 8.37 15.48
N GLY A 23 -7.61 7.84 15.02
CA GLY A 23 -8.69 8.63 14.43
C GLY A 23 -9.75 7.76 13.74
N SER A 24 -10.75 8.41 13.14
CA SER A 24 -11.73 7.70 12.32
C SER A 24 -11.12 7.34 10.97
N VAL A 25 -11.40 6.14 10.48
CA VAL A 25 -10.88 5.62 9.20
C VAL A 25 -12.04 5.05 8.38
N GLU A 26 -12.16 5.52 7.15
CA GLU A 26 -13.11 5.02 6.15
C GLU A 26 -12.34 4.37 5.00
N VAL A 27 -12.66 3.13 4.66
CA VAL A 27 -12.12 2.45 3.48
C VAL A 27 -12.94 2.87 2.26
N ILE A 28 -12.35 3.68 1.38
CA ILE A 28 -13.00 4.20 0.17
C ILE A 28 -12.98 3.15 -0.94
N LYS A 29 -11.85 2.48 -1.10
CA LYS A 29 -11.67 1.43 -2.11
C LYS A 29 -10.62 0.44 -1.63
N LYS A 30 -10.85 -0.85 -1.93
CA LYS A 30 -9.85 -1.91 -1.80
C LYS A 30 -9.97 -2.85 -3.00
N ALA A 31 -8.86 -3.13 -3.66
CA ALA A 31 -8.83 -3.95 -4.87
C ALA A 31 -7.46 -4.63 -5.03
N ASP A 32 -7.43 -5.76 -5.76
CA ASP A 32 -6.18 -6.39 -6.15
C ASP A 32 -5.38 -5.51 -7.13
N ALA A 33 -4.07 -5.70 -7.13
CA ALA A 33 -3.12 -5.09 -8.07
C ALA A 33 -2.15 -6.14 -8.60
N GLY A 34 -1.64 -5.92 -9.81
CA GLY A 34 -0.68 -6.83 -10.45
C GLY A 34 -1.26 -8.21 -10.78
N THR A 35 -2.58 -8.30 -10.96
CA THR A 35 -3.22 -9.50 -11.51
C THR A 35 -3.34 -9.37 -13.03
N PRO A 36 -3.39 -10.48 -13.79
CA PRO A 36 -3.70 -10.44 -15.23
C PRO A 36 -5.01 -9.72 -15.55
N ASP A 37 -5.96 -9.72 -14.61
CA ASP A 37 -7.28 -9.07 -14.72
C ASP A 37 -7.29 -7.59 -14.28
N ALA A 38 -6.20 -7.09 -13.67
CA ALA A 38 -6.00 -5.69 -13.29
C ALA A 38 -4.60 -5.18 -13.70
N PRO A 39 -4.27 -5.16 -15.01
CA PRO A 39 -3.00 -4.65 -15.50
C PRO A 39 -2.96 -3.13 -15.29
N GLY A 40 -2.01 -2.60 -14.54
CA GLY A 40 -1.83 -1.14 -14.54
C GLY A 40 -0.95 -0.47 -13.49
N LEU A 41 -0.52 -1.17 -12.42
CA LEU A 41 0.24 -0.52 -11.34
C LEU A 41 1.61 -1.14 -11.04
N THR A 42 1.74 -2.46 -11.11
CA THR A 42 3.01 -3.20 -10.96
C THR A 42 2.79 -4.62 -11.50
N ASP A 43 3.87 -5.33 -11.80
CA ASP A 43 3.83 -6.75 -12.21
C ASP A 43 3.76 -7.71 -11.01
N ALA A 44 3.95 -7.19 -9.78
CA ALA A 44 3.87 -7.99 -8.56
C ALA A 44 2.42 -8.08 -8.03
N PRO A 45 1.95 -9.26 -7.60
CA PRO A 45 0.63 -9.41 -7.00
C PRO A 45 0.54 -8.61 -5.69
N GLY A 46 -0.56 -7.89 -5.51
CA GLY A 46 -0.74 -7.01 -4.37
C GLY A 46 -2.17 -6.53 -4.16
N VAL A 47 -2.33 -5.60 -3.22
CA VAL A 47 -3.59 -4.94 -2.90
C VAL A 47 -3.37 -3.42 -2.85
N VAL A 48 -4.29 -2.68 -3.45
CA VAL A 48 -4.40 -1.22 -3.31
C VAL A 48 -5.57 -0.91 -2.40
N GLN A 49 -5.34 -0.07 -1.39
CA GLN A 49 -6.32 0.38 -0.42
C GLN A 49 -6.30 1.91 -0.32
N ASN A 50 -7.42 2.54 -0.65
CA ASN A 50 -7.62 3.98 -0.49
C ASN A 50 -8.46 4.24 0.76
N LEU A 51 -7.96 5.12 1.63
CA LEU A 51 -8.56 5.44 2.91
C LEU A 51 -8.83 6.95 3.02
N ARG A 52 -9.89 7.31 3.73
CA ARG A 52 -10.06 8.64 4.32
C ARG A 52 -9.83 8.52 5.82
N LEU A 53 -8.98 9.40 6.36
CA LEU A 53 -8.68 9.50 7.77
C LEU A 53 -9.14 10.85 8.29
N SER A 54 -9.88 10.84 9.39
CA SER A 54 -10.26 12.03 10.15
C SER A 54 -9.61 11.97 11.52
N THR A 55 -8.65 12.86 11.76
CA THR A 55 -7.86 12.92 12.99
C THR A 55 -7.70 14.37 13.45
N THR A 56 -6.88 14.61 14.46
CA THR A 56 -6.49 15.95 14.89
C THR A 56 -4.98 16.11 14.85
N LEU A 57 -4.50 17.29 14.47
CA LEU A 57 -3.09 17.65 14.52
C LEU A 57 -2.95 18.94 15.33
N ARG A 58 -2.28 18.85 16.49
CA ARG A 58 -2.14 19.97 17.44
C ARG A 58 -3.51 20.53 17.90
N GLY A 59 -4.50 19.66 18.07
CA GLY A 59 -5.86 20.03 18.49
C GLY A 59 -6.81 20.44 17.36
N GLU A 60 -6.30 20.68 16.15
CA GLU A 60 -7.11 21.07 15.00
C GLU A 60 -7.56 19.86 14.18
N PRO A 61 -8.82 19.81 13.72
CA PRO A 61 -9.30 18.75 12.82
C PRO A 61 -8.48 18.69 11.54
N LEU A 62 -8.09 17.48 11.16
CA LEU A 62 -7.32 17.22 9.95
C LEU A 62 -7.93 16.03 9.21
N GLU A 63 -8.30 16.27 7.96
CA GLU A 63 -8.67 15.22 7.01
C GLU A 63 -7.47 14.88 6.12
N LEU A 64 -7.19 13.58 5.99
CA LEU A 64 -6.16 13.03 5.12
C LEU A 64 -6.75 11.94 4.24
N LEU A 65 -6.23 11.84 3.03
CA LEU A 65 -6.44 10.70 2.15
C LEU A 65 -5.14 9.90 2.11
N GLN A 66 -5.26 8.58 2.23
CA GLN A 66 -4.15 7.65 2.05
C GLN A 66 -4.41 6.72 0.88
N SER A 67 -3.41 6.55 0.01
CA SER A 67 -3.36 5.46 -0.96
C SER A 67 -2.25 4.51 -0.53
N GLN A 68 -2.63 3.31 -0.10
CA GLN A 68 -1.74 2.26 0.39
C GLN A 68 -1.63 1.16 -0.66
N VAL A 69 -0.41 0.73 -0.94
CA VAL A 69 -0.12 -0.37 -1.86
C VAL A 69 0.69 -1.42 -1.11
N TYR A 70 0.16 -2.64 -1.07
CA TYR A 70 0.80 -3.80 -0.43
C TYR A 70 1.22 -4.78 -1.52
N LEU A 71 2.53 -4.98 -1.69
CA LEU A 71 3.09 -5.85 -2.71
C LEU A 71 3.71 -7.09 -2.06
N GLY A 72 3.30 -8.27 -2.51
CA GLY A 72 3.99 -9.52 -2.16
C GLY A 72 5.18 -9.73 -3.09
N MET A 73 6.37 -9.92 -2.52
CA MET A 73 7.57 -10.27 -3.26
C MET A 73 8.13 -11.57 -2.71
N GLU A 74 8.15 -12.60 -3.55
CA GLU A 74 8.77 -13.88 -3.21
C GLU A 74 10.29 -13.74 -3.17
N ASP A 75 10.92 -14.51 -2.27
CA ASP A 75 12.38 -14.62 -2.25
C ASP A 75 12.84 -15.42 -3.48
N VAL A 76 13.73 -14.83 -4.27
CA VAL A 76 14.28 -15.43 -5.50
C VAL A 76 14.99 -16.76 -5.22
N LYS A 77 15.55 -16.95 -4.01
CA LYS A 77 16.26 -18.16 -3.60
C LYS A 77 15.37 -19.20 -2.92
N ASP A 78 14.23 -18.78 -2.38
CA ASP A 78 13.32 -19.63 -1.63
C ASP A 78 11.87 -19.14 -1.78
N PRO A 79 11.12 -19.60 -2.79
CA PRO A 79 9.75 -19.15 -3.06
C PRO A 79 8.76 -19.41 -1.91
N SER A 80 9.12 -20.25 -0.93
CA SER A 80 8.31 -20.44 0.28
C SER A 80 8.37 -19.24 1.24
N LYS A 81 9.34 -18.35 1.04
CA LYS A 81 9.50 -17.08 1.76
C LYS A 81 9.03 -15.93 0.89
N ARG A 82 8.42 -14.94 1.53
CA ARG A 82 8.06 -13.67 0.91
C ARG A 82 8.31 -12.51 1.84
N VAL A 83 8.54 -11.35 1.25
CA VAL A 83 8.45 -10.05 1.91
C VAL A 83 7.18 -9.35 1.44
N VAL A 84 6.62 -8.51 2.31
CA VAL A 84 5.52 -7.63 1.94
C VAL A 84 6.02 -6.20 2.03
N ILE A 85 5.95 -5.47 0.91
CA ILE A 85 6.30 -4.06 0.85
C ILE A 85 5.00 -3.26 0.97
N GLU A 86 4.97 -2.34 1.93
CA GLU A 86 3.88 -1.36 2.10
C GLU A 86 4.37 0.02 1.64
N LEU A 87 3.69 0.60 0.66
CA LEU A 87 3.96 1.93 0.12
C LEU A 87 2.74 2.80 0.35
N VAL A 88 2.92 3.95 1.01
CA VAL A 88 1.80 4.80 1.43
C VAL A 88 2.03 6.22 0.94
N LEU A 89 1.12 6.71 0.11
CA LEU A 89 0.95 8.13 -0.16
C LEU A 89 -0.08 8.69 0.81
N THR A 90 0.30 9.71 1.58
CA THR A 90 -0.62 10.47 2.45
C THR A 90 -0.67 11.91 2.00
N ALA A 91 -1.86 12.45 1.77
CA ALA A 91 -2.04 13.84 1.34
C ALA A 91 -3.33 14.43 1.90
N LYS A 92 -3.42 15.75 1.99
CA LYS A 92 -4.72 16.42 2.16
C LYS A 92 -5.57 16.20 0.90
N PRO A 93 -6.92 16.24 1.00
CA PRO A 93 -7.79 16.15 -0.16
C PRO A 93 -7.43 17.12 -1.29
N SER A 94 -7.06 18.36 -0.94
CA SER A 94 -6.66 19.41 -1.90
C SER A 94 -5.32 19.16 -2.60
N GLN A 95 -4.50 18.24 -2.08
CA GLN A 95 -3.15 17.95 -2.57
C GLN A 95 -3.10 16.64 -3.35
N LEU A 96 -4.01 15.70 -3.11
CA LEU A 96 -3.94 14.35 -3.67
C LEU A 96 -3.83 14.35 -5.20
N GLY A 97 -4.65 15.15 -5.88
CA GLY A 97 -4.64 15.24 -7.34
C GLY A 97 -3.32 15.73 -7.95
N GLN A 98 -2.45 16.36 -7.16
CA GLN A 98 -1.16 16.88 -7.62
C GLN A 98 -0.04 15.83 -7.55
N VAL A 99 -0.22 14.75 -6.79
CA VAL A 99 0.86 13.78 -6.46
C VAL A 99 0.49 12.34 -6.76
N ILE A 100 -0.79 12.04 -7.04
CA ILE A 100 -1.26 10.67 -7.22
C ILE A 100 -0.70 10.00 -8.49
N GLU A 101 -0.50 10.75 -9.58
CA GLU A 101 0.07 10.20 -10.81
C GLU A 101 1.56 9.88 -10.65
N ASP A 102 2.34 10.81 -10.08
CA ASP A 102 3.76 10.58 -9.74
C ASP A 102 3.93 9.38 -8.82
N PHE A 103 3.02 9.21 -7.85
CA PHE A 103 3.04 8.03 -6.98
C PHE A 103 2.80 6.74 -7.76
N LYS A 104 1.84 6.71 -8.70
CA LYS A 104 1.61 5.54 -9.56
C LYS A 104 2.84 5.23 -10.43
N GLU A 105 3.49 6.26 -10.97
CA GLU A 105 4.75 6.08 -11.72
C GLU A 105 5.84 5.47 -10.85
N PHE A 106 5.99 5.97 -9.61
CA PHE A 106 6.92 5.39 -8.65
C PHE A 106 6.62 3.92 -8.35
N ILE A 107 5.35 3.55 -8.08
CA ILE A 107 4.99 2.14 -7.82
C ILE A 107 5.38 1.23 -9.00
N ARG A 108 5.24 1.69 -10.25
CA ARG A 108 5.63 0.91 -11.44
C ARG A 108 7.13 0.62 -11.52
N THR A 109 7.96 1.39 -10.83
CA THR A 109 9.42 1.15 -10.77
C THR A 109 9.81 0.11 -9.71
N VAL A 110 8.89 -0.22 -8.80
CA VAL A 110 9.18 -1.13 -7.68
C VAL A 110 9.15 -2.57 -8.16
N ARG A 111 10.34 -3.19 -8.18
CA ARG A 111 10.56 -4.60 -8.53
C ARG A 111 11.72 -5.17 -7.71
N PRO A 112 11.83 -6.49 -7.55
CA PRO A 112 13.04 -7.11 -7.00
C PRO A 112 14.28 -6.65 -7.78
N ALA A 113 15.38 -6.42 -7.08
CA ALA A 113 16.65 -6.16 -7.75
C ALA A 113 17.12 -7.44 -8.43
N ASP A 114 17.59 -7.34 -9.68
CA ASP A 114 18.32 -8.43 -10.33
C ASP A 114 19.60 -8.69 -9.52
N GLU A 115 19.96 -9.96 -9.29
CA GLU A 115 21.27 -10.31 -8.73
C GLU A 115 22.34 -9.77 -9.69
N SER A 116 22.91 -8.59 -9.39
CA SER A 116 24.21 -8.24 -9.94
C SER A 116 25.23 -9.20 -9.32
N PRO A 117 25.96 -10.00 -10.12
CA PRO A 117 27.10 -10.72 -9.59
C PRO A 117 28.10 -9.67 -9.10
N ALA A 118 28.39 -9.69 -7.80
CA ALA A 118 29.50 -8.96 -7.21
C ALA A 118 30.83 -9.57 -7.63
#